data_AF-A0AAD8FKA5-F1
#
_entry.id   AF-A0AAD8FKA5-F1
#
_cell.length_a   1.000
_cell.length_b   1.000
_cell.length_c   1.000
_cell.angle_alpha   90.00
_cell.angle_beta   90.00
_cell.angle_gamma   90.00
#
_symmetry.space_group_name_H-M   'P 1'
#
loop_
_entity.id
_entity.type
_entity.pdbx_description
1 polymer ?
#
loop_
_entity_poly.entity_id
_entity_poly.type
_entity_poly.pdbx_seq_one_letter_code
_entity_poly.pdbx_strand_id
1 'polypeptide(L)'
;MSSEKEKRLQDIISALKDLEDCDIEKEKCTKLCTNVLDTLYSACETKAKFTKEEIEQIGSGLDKNIHKILSVLLHFGYFFEPKEGPRALKYRSALQFILDKFGKIKVIDSSNSQNINLVQEITESDALKVLDEAILLWKKNITVGLDIEGFSVESLYKPDDIPKHHTWWIPKDSK
;
A
#
# COMPACT_ATOMS: atom_id res chain seq x y z
N MET A 1 8.28 -20.93 -9.30
CA MET A 1 8.53 -19.49 -9.07
C MET A 1 7.84 -18.58 -10.09
N SER A 2 7.69 -18.95 -11.38
CA SER A 2 6.97 -18.13 -12.39
C SER A 2 5.49 -17.89 -12.07
N SER A 3 4.77 -18.95 -11.68
CA SER A 3 3.31 -18.92 -11.55
C SER A 3 2.78 -17.99 -10.46
N GLU A 4 3.50 -17.86 -9.34
CA GLU A 4 3.05 -17.03 -8.21
C GLU A 4 3.28 -15.54 -8.45
N LYS A 5 4.39 -15.18 -9.13
CA LYS A 5 4.62 -13.82 -9.61
C LYS A 5 3.56 -13.42 -10.64
N GLU A 6 3.32 -14.28 -11.63
CA GLU A 6 2.33 -14.03 -12.68
C GLU A 6 0.93 -13.88 -12.10
N LYS A 7 0.54 -14.73 -11.15
CA LYS A 7 -0.73 -14.60 -10.45
C LYS A 7 -0.87 -13.24 -9.76
N ARG A 8 0.13 -12.81 -8.97
CA ARG A 8 0.11 -11.52 -8.27
C ARG A 8 0.03 -10.33 -9.23
N LEU A 9 0.76 -10.39 -10.34
CA LEU A 9 0.68 -9.37 -11.39
C LEU A 9 -0.75 -9.27 -11.93
N GLN A 10 -1.35 -10.42 -12.29
CA GLN A 10 -2.73 -10.47 -12.79
C GLN A 10 -3.73 -9.98 -11.73
N ASP A 11 -3.53 -10.32 -10.47
CA ASP A 11 -4.37 -9.86 -9.36
C ASP A 11 -4.31 -8.32 -9.21
N ILE A 12 -3.11 -7.71 -9.30
CA ILE A 12 -2.95 -6.24 -9.26
C ILE A 12 -3.65 -5.58 -10.44
N ILE A 13 -3.36 -6.05 -11.66
CA ILE A 13 -3.91 -5.46 -12.89
C ILE A 13 -5.44 -5.59 -12.91
N SER A 14 -5.96 -6.77 -12.56
CA SER A 14 -7.40 -7.01 -12.49
C SER A 14 -8.06 -6.09 -11.45
N ALA A 15 -7.47 -5.96 -10.26
CA ALA A 15 -8.03 -5.13 -9.21
C ALA A 15 -8.00 -3.63 -9.58
N LEU A 16 -6.94 -3.15 -10.23
CA LEU A 16 -6.86 -1.77 -10.72
C LEU A 16 -7.88 -1.50 -11.83
N LYS A 17 -8.14 -2.47 -12.70
CA LYS A 17 -9.18 -2.34 -13.74
C LYS A 17 -10.58 -2.29 -13.12
N ASP A 18 -10.87 -3.18 -12.16
CA ASP A 18 -12.15 -3.19 -11.45
C ASP A 18 -12.39 -1.90 -10.64
N LEU A 19 -11.33 -1.19 -10.24
CA LEU A 19 -11.43 0.11 -9.58
C LEU A 19 -11.88 1.23 -10.53
N GLU A 20 -11.58 1.17 -11.83
CA GLU A 20 -11.97 2.23 -12.77
C GLU A 20 -13.50 2.44 -12.76
N ASP A 21 -14.25 1.35 -12.78
CA ASP A 21 -15.73 1.34 -12.80
C ASP A 21 -16.37 1.42 -11.41
N CYS A 22 -15.57 1.55 -10.35
CA CYS A 22 -16.06 1.55 -8.98
C CYS A 22 -16.28 2.94 -8.42
N ASP A 23 -17.40 3.11 -7.72
CA ASP A 23 -17.78 4.32 -7.01
C ASP A 23 -17.22 4.29 -5.58
N ILE A 24 -16.55 5.36 -5.16
CA ILE A 24 -15.71 5.43 -3.96
C ILE A 24 -16.50 5.21 -2.67
N GLU A 25 -17.78 5.58 -2.65
CA GLU A 25 -18.66 5.43 -1.49
C GLU A 25 -19.18 4.00 -1.30
N LYS A 26 -18.95 3.11 -2.28
CA LYS A 26 -19.41 1.72 -2.21
C LYS A 26 -18.40 0.85 -1.49
N GLU A 27 -18.90 -0.02 -0.60
CA GLU A 27 -18.10 -1.05 0.10
C GLU A 27 -17.23 -1.88 -0.84
N LYS A 28 -17.72 -2.14 -2.06
CA LYS A 28 -16.96 -2.82 -3.12
C LYS A 28 -15.66 -2.09 -3.46
N CYS A 29 -15.68 -0.75 -3.54
CA CYS A 29 -14.49 0.07 -3.85
C CYS A 29 -13.46 -0.02 -2.73
N THR A 30 -13.91 0.08 -1.48
CA THR A 30 -13.05 -0.09 -0.30
C THR A 30 -12.35 -1.44 -0.29
N LYS A 31 -13.08 -2.52 -0.60
CA LYS A 31 -12.51 -3.88 -0.70
C LYS A 31 -11.49 -3.98 -1.83
N LEU A 32 -11.79 -3.41 -3.01
CA LEU A 32 -10.85 -3.40 -4.14
C LEU A 32 -9.57 -2.61 -3.81
N CYS A 33 -9.69 -1.42 -3.22
CA CYS A 33 -8.53 -0.62 -2.80
C CYS A 33 -7.67 -1.37 -1.76
N THR A 34 -8.33 -2.02 -0.80
CA THR A 34 -7.65 -2.86 0.21
C THR A 34 -6.90 -4.01 -0.45
N ASN A 35 -7.53 -4.72 -1.39
CA ASN A 35 -6.88 -5.81 -2.13
C ASN A 35 -5.66 -5.32 -2.93
N VAL A 36 -5.76 -4.14 -3.57
CA VAL A 36 -4.61 -3.52 -4.26
C VAL A 36 -3.47 -3.24 -3.28
N LEU A 37 -3.75 -2.62 -2.13
CA LEU A 37 -2.76 -2.32 -1.10
C LEU A 37 -2.10 -3.60 -0.54
N ASP A 38 -2.89 -4.62 -0.24
CA ASP A 38 -2.37 -5.90 0.27
C ASP A 38 -1.49 -6.61 -0.77
N THR A 39 -1.87 -6.56 -2.06
CA THR A 39 -1.09 -7.19 -3.12
C THR A 39 0.21 -6.42 -3.39
N LEU A 40 0.18 -5.09 -3.34
CA LEU A 40 1.39 -4.25 -3.43
C LEU A 40 2.32 -4.44 -2.22
N TYR A 41 1.76 -4.58 -1.01
CA TYR A 41 2.52 -4.96 0.16
C TYR A 41 3.19 -6.32 -0.03
N SER A 42 2.46 -7.33 -0.50
CA SER A 42 3.03 -8.67 -0.77
C SER A 42 4.14 -8.63 -1.83
N ALA A 43 3.99 -7.80 -2.86
CA ALA A 43 5.03 -7.56 -3.86
C ALA A 43 6.28 -6.89 -3.25
N CYS A 44 6.09 -5.94 -2.33
CA CYS A 44 7.16 -5.32 -1.56
C CYS A 44 7.88 -6.34 -0.68
N GLU A 45 7.12 -7.09 0.12
CA GLU A 45 7.62 -8.10 1.06
C GLU A 45 8.42 -9.19 0.35
N THR A 46 8.04 -9.58 -0.86
CA THR A 46 8.76 -10.61 -1.63
C THR A 46 9.83 -10.07 -2.58
N LYS A 47 10.11 -8.75 -2.54
CA LYS A 47 11.04 -8.07 -3.45
C LYS A 47 10.76 -8.39 -4.93
N ALA A 48 9.48 -8.40 -5.31
CA ALA A 48 9.05 -8.74 -6.66
C ALA A 48 9.81 -7.88 -7.70
N LYS A 49 10.35 -8.55 -8.72
CA LYS A 49 11.01 -7.91 -9.86
C LYS A 49 10.04 -7.84 -11.03
N PHE A 50 9.59 -6.64 -11.33
CA PHE A 50 8.74 -6.38 -12.49
C PHE A 50 9.58 -6.00 -13.72
N THR A 51 9.13 -6.42 -14.91
CA THR A 51 9.68 -5.91 -16.17
C THR A 51 9.25 -4.46 -16.37
N LYS A 52 9.85 -3.78 -17.36
CA LYS A 52 9.49 -2.40 -17.67
C LYS A 52 8.02 -2.30 -18.08
N GLU A 53 7.55 -3.23 -18.89
CA GLU A 53 6.17 -3.30 -19.39
C GLU A 53 5.18 -3.55 -18.24
N GLU A 54 5.51 -4.46 -17.31
CA GLU A 54 4.70 -4.71 -16.11
C GLU A 54 4.63 -3.45 -15.23
N ILE A 55 5.76 -2.74 -15.07
CA ILE A 55 5.84 -1.48 -14.32
C ILE A 55 4.95 -0.41 -14.96
N GLU A 56 5.00 -0.25 -16.28
CA GLU A 56 4.19 0.72 -17.02
C GLU A 56 2.69 0.40 -16.93
N GLN A 57 2.30 -0.87 -17.03
CA GLN A 57 0.90 -1.29 -16.92
C GLN A 57 0.33 -1.04 -15.52
N ILE A 58 1.02 -1.48 -14.47
CA ILE A 58 0.60 -1.23 -13.08
C ILE A 58 0.63 0.27 -12.79
N GLY A 59 1.68 0.97 -13.25
CA GLY A 59 1.85 2.41 -13.09
C GLY A 59 0.66 3.18 -13.65
N SER A 60 0.25 2.90 -14.89
CA SER A 60 -0.92 3.53 -15.52
C SER A 60 -2.23 3.20 -14.79
N GLY A 61 -2.40 1.98 -14.30
CA GLY A 61 -3.58 1.61 -13.50
C GLY A 61 -3.63 2.35 -12.15
N LEU A 62 -2.48 2.49 -11.49
CA LEU A 62 -2.36 3.27 -10.26
C LEU A 62 -2.65 4.74 -10.51
N ASP A 63 -2.12 5.29 -11.60
CA ASP A 63 -2.31 6.68 -12.01
C ASP A 63 -3.78 7.11 -12.03
N LYS A 64 -4.61 6.29 -12.67
CA LYS A 64 -6.05 6.55 -12.78
C LYS A 64 -6.81 6.40 -11.47
N ASN A 65 -6.28 5.62 -10.52
CA ASN A 65 -7.04 5.15 -9.35
C ASN A 65 -6.42 5.55 -8.00
N ILE A 66 -5.27 6.23 -7.98
CA ILE A 66 -4.53 6.53 -6.76
C ILE A 66 -5.35 7.39 -5.80
N HIS A 67 -6.13 8.35 -6.30
CA HIS A 67 -7.04 9.15 -5.49
C HIS A 67 -8.06 8.30 -4.71
N LYS A 68 -8.55 7.19 -5.29
CA LYS A 68 -9.47 6.26 -4.61
C LYS A 68 -8.77 5.54 -3.47
N ILE A 69 -7.54 5.06 -3.73
CA ILE A 69 -6.69 4.41 -2.72
C ILE A 69 -6.39 5.39 -1.57
N LEU A 70 -5.99 6.62 -1.89
CA LEU A 70 -5.68 7.66 -0.90
C LEU A 70 -6.90 8.01 -0.05
N SER A 71 -8.10 8.14 -0.65
CA SER A 71 -9.33 8.39 0.10
C SER A 71 -9.67 7.25 1.06
N VAL A 72 -9.49 5.99 0.64
CA VAL A 72 -9.70 4.83 1.53
C VAL A 72 -8.70 4.84 2.69
N LEU A 73 -7.45 5.25 2.46
CA LEU A 73 -6.45 5.40 3.52
C LEU A 73 -6.76 6.53 4.49
N LEU A 74 -7.29 7.66 4.01
CA LEU A 74 -7.77 8.76 4.85
C LEU A 74 -8.92 8.29 5.75
N HIS A 75 -9.88 7.57 5.18
CA HIS A 75 -10.98 6.99 5.94
C HIS A 75 -10.47 5.97 6.98
N PHE A 76 -9.57 5.07 6.59
CA PHE A 76 -8.92 4.12 7.49
C PHE A 76 -8.22 4.82 8.66
N GLY A 77 -7.44 5.86 8.39
CA GLY A 77 -6.75 6.62 9.42
C GLY A 77 -7.70 7.35 10.38
N TYR A 78 -8.81 7.91 9.86
CA TYR A 78 -9.79 8.63 10.67
C TYR A 78 -10.57 7.70 11.62
N PHE A 79 -10.91 6.49 11.17
CA PHE A 79 -11.64 5.49 11.95
C PHE A 79 -10.72 4.42 12.55
N PHE A 80 -9.42 4.69 12.64
CA PHE A 80 -8.42 3.71 13.03
C PHE A 80 -8.64 3.20 14.45
N GLU A 81 -8.66 1.87 14.59
CA GLU A 81 -8.61 1.21 15.89
C GLU A 81 -7.22 0.59 16.13
N PRO A 82 -6.67 0.62 17.37
CA PRO A 82 -5.34 0.06 17.65
C PRO A 82 -5.14 -1.39 17.19
N LYS A 83 -6.18 -2.22 17.20
CA LYS A 83 -6.09 -3.61 16.71
C LYS A 83 -5.72 -3.72 15.22
N GLU A 84 -5.90 -2.65 14.45
CA GLU A 84 -5.58 -2.58 13.02
C GLU A 84 -4.14 -2.12 12.75
N GLY A 85 -3.31 -1.93 13.77
CA GLY A 85 -1.91 -1.50 13.61
C GLY A 85 -1.08 -2.29 12.59
N PRO A 86 -1.14 -3.64 12.58
CA PRO A 86 -0.45 -4.41 11.54
C PRO A 86 -0.91 -4.06 10.12
N ARG A 87 -2.19 -3.72 9.92
CA ARG A 87 -2.72 -3.27 8.63
C ARG A 87 -2.16 -1.89 8.26
N ALA A 88 -2.08 -0.95 9.21
CA ALA A 88 -1.46 0.36 8.98
C ALA A 88 0.00 0.26 8.51
N LEU A 89 0.78 -0.64 9.13
CA LEU A 89 2.17 -0.92 8.73
C LEU A 89 2.28 -1.45 7.30
N LYS A 90 1.38 -2.36 6.91
CA LYS A 90 1.30 -2.91 5.55
C LYS A 90 0.96 -1.83 4.53
N TYR A 91 -0.08 -1.03 4.78
CA TYR A 91 -0.51 0.04 3.90
C TYR A 91 0.56 1.12 3.71
N ARG A 92 1.24 1.50 4.79
CA ARG A 92 2.37 2.44 4.72
C ARG A 92 3.53 1.91 3.86
N SER A 93 3.76 0.60 3.91
CA SER A 93 4.76 -0.08 3.07
C SER A 93 4.32 -0.24 1.62
N ALA A 94 3.04 -0.47 1.38
CA ALA A 94 2.48 -0.47 0.03
C ALA A 94 2.62 0.91 -0.63
N LEU A 95 2.28 2.00 0.08
CA LEU A 95 2.49 3.36 -0.45
C LEU A 95 3.96 3.67 -0.71
N GLN A 96 4.87 3.28 0.18
CA GLN A 96 6.31 3.45 -0.07
C GLN A 96 6.75 2.66 -1.30
N PHE A 97 6.27 1.44 -1.48
CA PHE A 97 6.57 0.63 -2.65
C PHE A 97 6.07 1.29 -3.94
N ILE A 98 4.89 1.93 -3.90
CA ILE A 98 4.39 2.73 -5.04
C ILE A 98 5.40 3.83 -5.39
N LEU A 99 5.83 4.62 -4.40
CA LEU A 99 6.79 5.70 -4.60
C LEU A 99 8.13 5.20 -5.16
N ASP A 100 8.64 4.10 -4.60
CA ASP A 100 9.96 3.56 -4.95
C ASP A 100 10.00 2.94 -6.36
N LYS A 101 8.91 2.30 -6.79
CA LYS A 101 8.85 1.54 -8.06
C LYS A 101 8.16 2.28 -9.18
N PHE A 102 7.13 3.05 -8.87
CA PHE A 102 6.23 3.65 -9.86
C PHE A 102 6.28 5.18 -9.85
N GLY A 103 6.83 5.81 -8.82
CA GLY A 103 6.87 7.27 -8.68
C GLY A 103 7.65 8.03 -9.76
N LYS A 104 8.45 7.36 -10.60
CA LYS A 104 9.24 7.99 -11.68
C LYS A 104 8.75 7.64 -13.08
N ILE A 105 7.62 6.94 -13.21
CA ILE A 105 7.09 6.55 -14.51
C ILE A 105 6.53 7.79 -15.21
N LYS A 106 6.96 8.00 -16.45
CA LYS A 106 6.28 8.92 -17.36
C LYS A 106 5.26 8.10 -18.14
N VAL A 107 3.99 8.15 -17.76
CA VAL A 107 2.92 7.53 -18.54
C VAL A 107 2.72 8.40 -19.78
N ILE A 108 3.23 7.95 -20.92
CA ILE A 108 3.02 8.63 -22.20
C ILE A 108 1.72 8.09 -22.78
N ASP A 109 0.60 8.74 -22.50
CA ASP A 109 -0.63 8.44 -23.23
C ASP A 109 -0.67 9.24 -24.54
N SER A 110 -1.08 8.56 -25.61
CA SER A 110 -1.00 9.03 -27.00
C SER A 110 -1.94 10.18 -27.35
N SER A 111 -2.80 10.59 -26.43
CA SER A 111 -3.82 11.63 -26.61
C SER A 111 -3.74 12.79 -25.62
N ASN A 112 -2.97 12.68 -24.54
CA ASN A 112 -2.62 13.79 -23.64
C ASN A 112 -1.44 13.37 -22.76
N SER A 113 -0.31 14.04 -22.92
CA SER A 113 0.88 13.86 -22.07
C SER A 113 0.66 14.48 -20.69
N GLN A 114 -0.32 14.00 -19.93
CA GLN A 114 -0.40 14.32 -18.50
C GLN A 114 0.62 13.43 -17.79
N ASN A 115 1.76 14.01 -17.40
CA ASN A 115 2.62 13.42 -16.39
C ASN A 115 1.87 13.52 -15.06
N ILE A 116 0.99 12.56 -14.77
CA ILE A 116 0.49 12.45 -13.42
C ILE A 116 1.67 11.99 -12.56
N ASN A 117 1.93 12.80 -11.55
CA ASN A 117 3.07 12.64 -10.68
C ASN A 117 2.57 11.89 -9.45
N LEU A 118 2.54 10.55 -9.50
CA LEU A 118 2.17 9.70 -8.36
C LEU A 118 2.90 10.11 -7.07
N VAL A 119 4.14 10.60 -7.17
CA VAL A 119 4.86 11.16 -6.02
C VAL A 119 4.12 12.37 -5.47
N GLN A 120 3.79 13.33 -6.33
CA GLN A 120 3.06 14.53 -5.92
C GLN A 120 1.73 14.17 -5.25
N GLU A 121 0.87 13.36 -5.88
CA GLU A 121 -0.43 13.00 -5.32
C GLU A 121 -0.33 12.32 -3.95
N ILE A 122 0.62 11.39 -3.79
CA ILE A 122 0.82 10.70 -2.52
C ILE A 122 1.42 11.65 -1.47
N THR A 123 2.34 12.54 -1.85
CA THR A 123 3.01 13.45 -0.90
C THR A 123 2.16 14.65 -0.49
N GLU A 124 1.26 15.12 -1.36
CA GLU A 124 0.32 16.22 -1.07
C GLU A 124 -0.93 15.71 -0.35
N SER A 125 -1.23 14.42 -0.43
CA SER A 125 -2.28 13.79 0.35
C SER A 125 -1.88 13.59 1.82
N ASP A 126 -2.83 13.82 2.73
CA ASP A 126 -2.67 13.48 4.15
C ASP A 126 -2.60 11.96 4.41
N ALA A 127 -2.75 11.10 3.40
CA ALA A 127 -2.77 9.64 3.54
C ALA A 127 -1.51 9.08 4.23
N LEU A 128 -0.32 9.60 3.91
CA LEU A 128 0.92 9.18 4.59
C LEU A 128 0.91 9.59 6.07
N LYS A 129 0.47 10.83 6.34
CA LYS A 129 0.42 11.38 7.69
C LYS A 129 -0.55 10.61 8.58
N VAL A 130 -1.77 10.32 8.11
CA VAL A 130 -2.75 9.56 8.91
C VAL A 130 -2.29 8.13 9.20
N LEU A 131 -1.54 7.50 8.27
CA LEU A 131 -0.94 6.19 8.50
C LEU A 131 0.18 6.26 9.55
N ASP A 132 1.05 7.27 9.45
CA ASP A 132 2.12 7.46 10.43
C ASP A 132 1.55 7.75 11.83
N GLU A 133 0.48 8.55 11.93
CA GLU A 133 -0.27 8.80 13.17
C GLU A 133 -0.94 7.53 13.73
N ALA A 134 -1.59 6.73 12.88
CA ALA A 134 -2.18 5.44 13.26
C ALA A 134 -1.12 4.46 13.81
N ILE A 135 0.03 4.36 13.14
CA ILE A 135 1.16 3.53 13.58
C ILE A 135 1.70 4.00 14.94
N LEU A 136 1.83 5.32 15.14
CA LEU A 136 2.27 5.88 16.42
C LEU A 136 1.26 5.59 17.54
N LEU A 137 -0.03 5.75 17.27
CA LEU A 137 -1.09 5.43 18.24
C LEU A 137 -1.04 3.95 18.61
N TRP A 138 -0.93 3.07 17.62
CA TRP A 138 -0.81 1.63 17.84
C TRP A 138 0.42 1.26 18.68
N LYS A 139 1.61 1.77 18.36
CA LYS A 139 2.83 1.50 19.12
C LYS A 139 2.70 1.90 20.59
N LYS A 140 2.03 3.02 20.88
CA LYS A 140 1.73 3.45 22.26
C LYS A 140 0.79 2.49 23.00
N ASN A 141 -0.09 1.79 22.28
CA ASN A 141 -1.07 0.86 22.87
C ASN A 141 -0.51 -0.56 23.03
N ILE A 142 0.40 -1.02 22.16
CA ILE A 142 1.09 -2.33 22.36
C ILE A 142 1.88 -2.33 23.66
N THR A 143 2.54 -1.23 23.99
CA THR A 143 3.32 -1.11 25.23
C THR A 143 2.46 -1.20 26.51
N VAL A 144 1.13 -1.21 26.38
CA VAL A 144 0.16 -1.32 27.49
C VAL A 144 -0.42 -2.74 27.63
N GLY A 145 0.13 -3.75 26.93
CA GLY A 145 -0.16 -5.16 27.20
C GLY A 145 -1.41 -5.73 26.51
N LEU A 146 -1.76 -5.22 25.32
CA LEU A 146 -2.84 -5.78 24.52
C LEU A 146 -2.34 -6.96 23.68
N ASP A 147 -2.85 -8.15 23.97
CA ASP A 147 -2.91 -9.24 23.00
C ASP A 147 -3.80 -8.76 21.84
N ILE A 148 -3.21 -8.55 20.66
CA ILE A 148 -3.96 -8.15 19.47
C ILE A 148 -4.61 -9.41 18.90
N GLU A 149 -5.90 -9.61 19.18
CA GLU A 149 -6.67 -10.72 18.60
C GLU A 149 -6.48 -10.78 17.07
N GLY A 150 -6.10 -11.95 16.58
CA GLY A 150 -5.95 -12.23 15.14
C GLY A 150 -4.56 -11.96 14.54
N PHE A 151 -3.60 -11.44 15.30
CA PHE A 151 -2.23 -11.21 14.82
C PHE A 151 -1.19 -11.86 15.73
N SER A 152 -0.20 -12.54 15.14
CA SER A 152 0.91 -13.10 15.91
C SER A 152 1.91 -12.01 16.29
N VAL A 153 2.65 -12.20 17.40
CA VAL A 153 3.70 -11.25 17.84
C VAL A 153 4.74 -11.03 16.72
N GLU A 154 5.01 -12.06 15.92
CA GLU A 154 5.91 -12.00 14.76
C GLU A 154 5.43 -11.01 13.69
N SER A 155 4.11 -10.87 13.52
CA SER A 155 3.51 -9.95 12.54
C SER A 155 3.63 -8.47 12.92
N LEU A 156 4.09 -8.17 14.15
CA LEU A 156 4.35 -6.81 14.62
C LEU A 156 5.73 -6.30 14.21
N TYR A 157 6.67 -7.22 13.94
CA TYR A 157 8.04 -6.88 13.57
C TYR A 157 8.20 -6.68 12.08
N LYS A 158 9.24 -5.91 11.71
CA LYS A 158 9.64 -5.75 10.31
C LYS A 158 9.95 -7.12 9.70
N PRO A 159 9.31 -7.52 8.58
CA PRO A 159 9.76 -8.68 7.81
C PRO A 159 11.20 -8.49 7.31
N ASP A 160 11.92 -9.60 7.15
CA ASP A 160 13.35 -9.58 6.77
C ASP A 160 13.55 -9.03 5.35
N ASP A 161 12.58 -9.30 4.48
CA ASP A 161 12.63 -8.90 3.09
C ASP A 161 12.07 -7.49 2.81
N ILE A 162 11.43 -6.85 3.79
CA ILE A 162 11.04 -5.44 3.64
C ILE A 162 12.30 -4.54 3.65
N PRO A 163 12.44 -3.60 2.70
CA PRO A 163 13.61 -2.72 2.60
C PRO A 163 13.93 -1.97 3.91
N LYS A 164 15.22 -1.72 4.13
CA LYS A 164 15.72 -1.11 5.38
C LYS A 164 15.21 0.31 5.63
N HIS A 165 14.83 1.05 4.59
CA HIS A 165 14.30 2.41 4.73
C HIS A 165 12.84 2.47 5.21
N HIS A 166 12.18 1.32 5.39
CA HIS A 166 10.84 1.25 5.97
C HIS A 166 10.92 1.30 7.52
N THR A 167 11.28 2.46 8.04
CA THR A 167 11.64 2.68 9.46
C THR A 167 10.45 2.70 10.42
N TRP A 168 9.22 2.73 9.91
CA TRP A 168 8.01 2.71 10.74
C TRP A 168 7.69 1.34 11.35
N TRP A 169 8.30 0.25 10.85
CA TRP A 169 8.18 -1.06 11.48
C TRP A 169 8.92 -1.14 12.82
N ILE A 170 8.52 -2.08 13.68
CA ILE A 170 9.28 -2.41 14.89
C ILE A 170 10.50 -3.25 14.49
N PRO A 171 11.74 -2.86 14.85
CA PRO A 171 12.92 -3.68 14.59
C PRO A 171 12.85 -5.00 15.36
N LYS A 172 13.29 -6.11 14.75
CA LYS A 172 13.39 -7.41 15.44
C LYS A 172 14.40 -7.40 16.60
N ASP A 173 15.43 -6.57 16.49
CA ASP A 173 16.53 -6.49 17.46
C ASP A 173 16.28 -5.46 18.59
N SER A 174 15.02 -5.11 18.86
CA SER A 174 14.66 -4.09 19.88
C SER A 174 14.76 -4.61 21.34
N LYS A 175 15.53 -5.67 21.60
CA LYS A 175 15.76 -6.24 22.93
C LYS A 175 17.11 -5.81 23.50
#